data_AF-A0A7W1UYD6-F1
#
_entry.id   AF-A0A7W1UYD6-F1
#
_cell.length_a   1.000
_cell.length_b   1.000
_cell.length_c   1.000
_cell.angle_alpha   90.00
_cell.angle_beta   90.00
_cell.angle_gamma   90.00
#
_symmetry.space_group_name_H-M   'P 1'
#
loop_
_entity.id
_entity.type
_entity.pdbx_description
1 polymer ?
#
loop_
_entity_poly.entity_id
_entity_poly.type
_entity_poly.pdbx_seq_one_letter_code
_entity_poly.pdbx_strand_id
1 'polypeptide(L)'
;MKNKYVDFITDEHFLHCIENLHNSYLRAKANISKKKFYNNKIDTIKLTFDSKFNKIDEENIIEVEILRQIDKSINNSIGTFHEQILGGIEKYEIGILSGFDVKAKDDTLFADIKNKHNTMNSSSAESLFQKLARYADTYKQAKCYWVQILAKGSFNENWMGEINGKEYS
;
A
#
# COMPACT_ATOMS: atom_id res chain seq x y z
N MET A 1 19.17 -9.42 -24.80
CA MET A 1 20.09 -8.54 -24.04
C MET A 1 19.77 -8.70 -22.57
N LYS A 2 20.78 -8.67 -21.69
CA LYS A 2 20.53 -8.63 -20.24
C LYS A 2 19.93 -7.27 -19.89
N ASN A 3 18.87 -7.26 -19.08
CA ASN A 3 18.27 -6.01 -18.58
C ASN A 3 19.31 -5.19 -17.82
N LYS A 4 19.23 -3.86 -17.93
CA LYS A 4 20.15 -2.91 -17.31
C LYS A 4 19.83 -2.67 -15.83
N TYR A 5 18.55 -2.65 -15.45
CA TYR A 5 18.13 -2.20 -14.11
C TYR A 5 17.90 -3.37 -13.13
N VAL A 6 17.02 -4.30 -13.50
CA VAL A 6 16.68 -5.48 -12.69
C VAL A 6 16.50 -6.69 -13.62
N ASP A 7 16.76 -7.89 -13.12
CA ASP A 7 16.78 -9.11 -13.93
C ASP A 7 15.41 -9.80 -14.10
N PHE A 8 14.42 -9.42 -13.29
CA PHE A 8 13.11 -10.08 -13.22
C PHE A 8 11.97 -9.39 -13.98
N ILE A 9 12.18 -8.15 -14.47
CA ILE A 9 11.27 -7.42 -15.36
C ILE A 9 12.06 -6.72 -16.48
N THR A 10 11.40 -6.36 -17.58
CA THR A 10 12.04 -5.63 -18.68
C THR A 10 12.41 -4.21 -18.27
N ASP A 11 13.46 -3.65 -18.88
CA ASP A 11 13.85 -2.25 -18.66
C ASP A 11 12.73 -1.27 -19.05
N GLU A 12 11.97 -1.58 -20.11
CA GLU A 12 10.82 -0.79 -20.55
C GLU A 12 9.73 -0.74 -19.47
N HIS A 13 9.35 -1.89 -18.90
CA HIS A 13 8.36 -1.95 -17.83
C HIS A 13 8.83 -1.22 -16.57
N PHE A 14 10.10 -1.42 -16.19
CA PHE A 14 10.68 -0.73 -15.04
C PHE A 14 10.63 0.80 -15.20
N LEU A 15 11.06 1.31 -16.36
CA LEU A 15 11.03 2.75 -16.64
C LEU A 15 9.60 3.31 -16.67
N HIS A 16 8.64 2.55 -17.19
CA HIS A 16 7.24 2.94 -17.14
C HIS A 16 6.70 3.03 -15.70
N CYS A 17 7.08 2.09 -14.82
CA CYS A 17 6.73 2.16 -13.40
C CYS A 17 7.31 3.42 -12.74
N ILE A 18 8.57 3.76 -13.06
CA ILE A 18 9.22 4.98 -12.54
C ILE A 18 8.53 6.24 -13.05
N GLU A 19 8.18 6.29 -14.34
CA GLU A 19 7.43 7.40 -14.91
C GLU A 19 6.07 7.59 -14.21
N ASN A 20 5.32 6.49 -14.01
CA ASN A 20 4.05 6.52 -13.30
C ASN A 20 4.20 7.04 -11.87
N LEU A 21 5.22 6.59 -11.15
CA LEU A 21 5.53 7.06 -9.80
C LEU A 21 5.87 8.56 -9.80
N HIS A 22 6.77 9.00 -10.68
CA HIS A 22 7.16 10.40 -10.80
C HIS A 22 5.95 11.31 -11.09
N ASN A 23 5.07 10.90 -12.01
CA ASN A 23 3.84 11.63 -12.31
C ASN A 23 2.90 11.70 -11.11
N SER A 24 2.83 10.66 -10.28
CA SER A 24 2.08 10.69 -9.03
C SER A 24 2.64 11.70 -8.02
N TYR A 25 3.96 11.87 -7.92
CA TYR A 25 4.57 12.92 -7.11
C TYR A 25 4.19 14.32 -7.60
N LEU A 26 4.25 14.57 -8.91
CA LEU A 26 3.85 15.85 -9.50
C LEU A 26 2.36 16.15 -9.19
N ARG A 27 1.48 15.16 -9.39
CA ARG A 27 0.05 15.29 -9.06
C ARG A 27 -0.20 15.52 -7.58
N ALA A 28 0.52 14.84 -6.69
CA ALA A 28 0.32 15.00 -5.24
C ALA A 28 0.63 16.45 -4.80
N LYS A 29 1.70 17.04 -5.32
CA LYS A 29 2.06 18.45 -5.08
C LYS A 29 1.07 19.44 -5.69
N ALA A 30 0.66 19.22 -6.94
CA ALA A 30 -0.27 20.12 -7.65
C ALA A 30 -1.68 20.14 -7.05
N ASN A 31 -2.07 19.08 -6.33
CA ASN A 31 -3.41 18.91 -5.76
C ASN A 31 -3.66 19.70 -4.46
N ILE A 32 -2.67 20.44 -3.95
CA ILE A 32 -2.83 21.27 -2.77
C ILE A 32 -3.58 22.54 -3.16
N SER A 33 -4.84 22.64 -2.80
CA SER A 33 -5.60 23.87 -2.90
C SER A 33 -6.32 24.13 -1.59
N LYS A 34 -6.56 25.40 -1.26
CA LYS A 34 -7.39 25.78 -0.09
C LYS A 34 -8.72 25.05 -0.11
N LYS A 35 -9.37 24.94 -1.28
CA LYS A 35 -10.63 24.20 -1.45
C LYS A 35 -10.51 22.71 -1.07
N LYS A 36 -9.47 22.01 -1.54
CA LYS A 36 -9.26 20.60 -1.21
C LYS A 36 -8.89 20.41 0.27
N PHE A 37 -8.12 21.33 0.82
CA PHE A 37 -7.77 21.35 2.24
C PHE A 37 -9.01 21.50 3.13
N TYR A 38 -9.92 22.43 2.83
CA TYR A 38 -11.17 22.62 3.59
C TYR A 38 -12.22 21.52 3.33
N ASN A 39 -12.20 20.86 2.17
CA ASN A 39 -13.05 19.68 1.91
C ASN A 39 -12.69 18.50 2.82
N ASN A 40 -11.41 18.35 3.16
CA ASN A 40 -10.98 17.44 4.21
C ASN A 40 -11.27 18.11 5.55
N LYS A 41 -12.37 17.73 6.20
CA LYS A 41 -12.80 18.32 7.47
C LYS A 41 -11.64 18.36 8.47
N ILE A 42 -11.15 19.56 8.75
CA ILE A 42 -10.09 19.80 9.74
C ILE A 42 -10.70 19.54 11.11
N ASP A 43 -10.01 18.76 11.94
CA ASP A 43 -10.37 18.61 13.33
C ASP A 43 -9.95 19.87 14.10
N THR A 44 -10.87 20.83 14.20
CA THR A 44 -10.64 22.10 14.88
C THR A 44 -10.43 21.94 16.38
N ILE A 45 -10.91 20.85 16.99
CA ILE A 45 -10.67 20.54 18.40
C ILE A 45 -9.20 20.17 18.58
N LYS A 46 -8.69 19.24 17.77
CA LYS A 46 -7.26 18.87 17.76
C LYS A 46 -6.37 20.09 17.46
N LEU A 47 -6.71 20.89 16.45
CA LEU A 47 -5.96 22.09 16.09
C LEU A 47 -5.83 23.06 17.27
N THR A 48 -6.93 23.31 17.98
CA THR A 48 -6.95 24.19 19.16
C THR A 48 -5.99 23.69 20.25
N PHE A 49 -6.05 22.40 20.58
CA PHE A 49 -5.18 21.82 21.60
C PHE A 49 -3.72 21.76 21.16
N ASP A 50 -3.44 21.36 19.92
CA ASP A 50 -2.08 21.33 19.40
C ASP A 50 -1.45 22.73 19.41
N SER A 51 -2.22 23.76 19.02
CA SER A 51 -1.74 25.14 19.06
C SER A 51 -1.41 25.59 20.49
N LYS A 52 -2.32 25.36 21.43
CA LYS A 52 -2.15 25.81 22.82
C LYS A 52 -1.11 25.01 23.60
N PHE A 53 -1.09 23.69 23.47
CA PHE A 53 -0.18 22.82 24.23
C PHE A 53 1.24 22.83 23.67
N ASN A 54 1.39 22.86 22.34
CA ASN A 54 2.72 22.87 21.72
C ASN A 54 3.27 24.29 21.49
N LYS A 55 2.46 25.34 21.74
CA LYS A 55 2.81 26.75 21.49
C LYS A 55 3.21 27.01 20.03
N ILE A 56 2.52 26.34 19.11
CA ILE A 56 2.69 26.49 17.66
C ILE A 56 1.49 27.29 17.14
N ASP A 57 1.73 28.22 16.22
CA ASP A 57 0.65 28.94 15.55
C ASP A 57 -0.16 28.01 14.63
N GLU A 58 -1.41 28.39 14.41
CA GLU A 58 -2.35 27.57 13.65
C GLU A 58 -1.94 27.46 12.16
N GLU A 59 -1.27 28.48 11.60
CA GLU A 59 -0.81 28.48 10.20
C GLU A 59 0.26 27.41 9.98
N ASN A 60 1.24 27.30 10.88
CA ASN A 60 2.27 26.26 10.84
C ASN A 60 1.67 24.86 11.02
N ILE A 61 0.68 24.67 11.90
CA ILE A 61 0.01 23.37 12.06
C ILE A 61 -0.74 23.00 10.78
N ILE A 62 -1.39 23.96 10.13
CA ILE A 62 -2.06 23.78 8.85
C ILE A 62 -1.06 23.37 7.76
N GLU A 63 0.10 24.04 7.67
CA GLU A 63 1.14 23.69 6.70
C GLU A 63 1.66 22.27 6.91
N VAL A 64 1.97 21.89 8.15
CA VAL A 64 2.40 20.53 8.49
C VAL A 64 1.33 19.50 8.13
N GLU A 65 0.06 19.79 8.37
CA GLU A 65 -1.05 18.90 8.01
C GLU A 65 -1.21 18.75 6.49
N ILE A 66 -1.01 19.83 5.73
CA ILE A 66 -0.98 19.78 4.27
C ILE A 66 0.15 18.86 3.79
N LEU A 67 1.38 19.06 4.31
CA LEU A 67 2.53 18.23 3.96
C LEU A 67 2.28 16.75 4.29
N ARG A 68 1.70 16.47 5.46
CA ARG A 68 1.32 15.11 5.88
C ARG A 68 0.30 14.48 4.91
N GLN A 69 -0.65 15.23 4.38
CA GLN A 69 -1.61 14.73 3.39
C GLN A 69 -0.97 14.41 2.03
N ILE A 70 0.00 15.24 1.59
CA ILE A 70 0.80 14.95 0.39
C ILE A 70 1.59 13.66 0.59
N ASP A 71 2.30 13.54 1.72
CA ASP A 71 3.10 12.36 2.05
C ASP A 71 2.26 11.10 2.11
N LYS A 72 1.05 11.16 2.67
CA LYS A 72 0.09 10.04 2.63
C LYS A 72 -0.26 9.64 1.19
N SER A 73 -0.49 10.62 0.31
CA SER A 73 -0.81 10.37 -1.11
C SER A 73 0.37 9.75 -1.87
N ILE A 74 1.59 10.21 -1.55
CA ILE A 74 2.83 9.65 -2.08
C ILE A 74 3.04 8.21 -1.60
N ASN A 75 2.85 7.94 -0.31
CA ASN A 75 2.97 6.59 0.25
C ASN A 75 2.01 5.59 -0.40
N ASN A 76 0.79 6.01 -0.71
CA ASN A 76 -0.16 5.19 -1.49
C ASN A 76 0.37 4.92 -2.90
N SER A 77 0.93 5.95 -3.56
CA SER A 77 1.51 5.83 -4.90
C SER A 77 2.72 4.89 -4.93
N ILE A 78 3.51 4.85 -3.86
CA ILE A 78 4.60 3.87 -3.68
C ILE A 78 4.03 2.44 -3.56
N GLY A 79 2.86 2.26 -2.94
CA GLY A 79 2.16 0.97 -2.90
C GLY A 79 1.83 0.47 -4.31
N THR A 80 1.16 1.31 -5.09
CA THR A 80 0.87 1.02 -6.50
C THR A 80 2.14 0.76 -7.31
N PHE A 81 3.24 1.49 -7.03
CA PHE A 81 4.52 1.21 -7.68
C PHE A 81 5.03 -0.22 -7.40
N HIS A 82 4.98 -0.69 -6.15
CA HIS A 82 5.38 -2.07 -5.83
C HIS A 82 4.48 -3.11 -6.51
N GLU A 83 3.17 -2.88 -6.55
CA GLU A 83 2.23 -3.72 -7.29
C GLU A 83 2.60 -3.79 -8.78
N GLN A 84 2.85 -2.64 -9.41
CA GLN A 84 3.25 -2.56 -10.82
C GLN A 84 4.57 -3.28 -11.10
N ILE A 85 5.56 -3.14 -10.21
CA ILE A 85 6.84 -3.85 -10.34
C ILE A 85 6.64 -5.35 -10.27
N LEU A 86 5.91 -5.84 -9.25
CA LEU A 86 5.69 -7.26 -9.04
C LEU A 86 4.77 -7.89 -10.11
N GLY A 87 3.74 -7.17 -10.55
CA GLY A 87 2.88 -7.59 -11.65
C GLY A 87 3.54 -7.52 -13.03
N GLY A 88 4.71 -6.90 -13.16
CA GLY A 88 5.53 -6.94 -14.37
C GLY A 88 6.37 -8.20 -14.53
N ILE A 89 6.49 -9.01 -13.47
CA ILE A 89 7.24 -10.27 -13.50
C ILE A 89 6.53 -11.23 -14.44
N GLU A 90 7.30 -11.95 -15.26
CA GLU A 90 6.75 -12.94 -16.17
C GLU A 90 5.86 -13.94 -15.40
N LYS A 91 4.67 -14.22 -15.96
CA LYS A 91 3.60 -15.07 -15.37
C LYS A 91 2.83 -14.46 -14.20
N TYR A 92 3.10 -13.22 -13.81
CA TYR A 92 2.30 -12.50 -12.82
C TYR A 92 1.49 -11.37 -13.46
N GLU A 93 0.48 -10.90 -12.75
CA GLU A 93 -0.33 -9.75 -13.12
C GLU A 93 -0.88 -9.02 -11.89
N ILE A 94 -1.13 -7.71 -12.04
CA ILE A 94 -1.76 -6.90 -11.00
C ILE A 94 -3.28 -7.15 -10.97
N GLY A 95 -3.87 -7.01 -9.78
CA GLY A 95 -5.32 -7.01 -9.66
C GLY A 95 -5.95 -5.70 -10.12
N ILE A 96 -6.94 -5.77 -10.99
CA ILE A 96 -7.78 -4.62 -11.37
C ILE A 96 -9.19 -4.91 -10.87
N LEU A 97 -9.59 -4.24 -9.78
CA LEU A 97 -10.89 -4.43 -9.12
C LEU A 97 -11.16 -5.88 -8.65
N SER A 98 -10.12 -6.70 -8.54
CA SER A 98 -10.23 -8.16 -8.38
C SER A 98 -10.02 -8.65 -6.94
N GLY A 99 -9.80 -7.72 -6.00
CA GLY A 99 -9.59 -8.05 -4.60
C GLY A 99 -8.25 -8.75 -4.34
N PHE A 100 -7.23 -8.59 -5.16
CA PHE A 100 -5.85 -8.97 -4.81
C PHE A 100 -4.92 -7.92 -5.41
N ASP A 101 -3.69 -7.87 -4.93
CA ASP A 101 -2.73 -6.89 -5.43
C ASP A 101 -1.94 -7.49 -6.59
N VAL A 102 -1.45 -8.73 -6.43
CA VAL A 102 -0.76 -9.49 -7.49
C VAL A 102 -1.22 -10.96 -7.47
N LYS A 103 -1.32 -11.58 -8.65
CA LYS A 103 -1.53 -13.03 -8.77
C LYS A 103 -0.67 -13.64 -9.87
N ALA A 104 -0.51 -14.96 -9.82
CA ALA A 104 -0.03 -15.72 -10.97
C ALA A 104 -1.15 -15.84 -12.04
N LYS A 105 -0.77 -15.80 -13.31
CA LYS A 105 -1.71 -15.89 -14.44
C LYS A 105 -2.44 -17.23 -14.52
N ASP A 106 -1.87 -18.28 -13.92
CA ASP A 106 -2.44 -19.62 -13.81
C ASP A 106 -3.18 -19.88 -12.48
N ASP A 107 -3.42 -18.82 -11.71
CA ASP A 107 -4.12 -18.84 -10.41
C ASP A 107 -3.45 -19.74 -9.35
N THR A 108 -2.16 -20.06 -9.49
CA THR A 108 -1.39 -20.84 -8.49
C THR A 108 -0.87 -19.99 -7.33
N LEU A 109 -1.00 -18.65 -7.41
CA LEU A 109 -0.56 -17.72 -6.39
C LEU A 109 -1.45 -16.49 -6.33
N PHE A 110 -1.83 -16.07 -5.13
CA PHE A 110 -2.45 -14.77 -4.87
C PHE A 110 -1.66 -14.05 -3.77
N ALA A 111 -1.46 -12.75 -3.92
CA ALA A 111 -0.72 -11.95 -2.95
C ALA A 111 -1.40 -10.61 -2.69
N ASP A 112 -1.38 -10.20 -1.43
CA ASP A 112 -1.73 -8.87 -0.98
C ASP A 112 -0.47 -8.22 -0.39
N ILE A 113 -0.12 -7.04 -0.87
CA ILE A 113 1.14 -6.37 -0.63
C ILE A 113 0.93 -5.26 0.40
N LYS A 114 1.88 -5.18 1.33
CA LYS A 114 2.00 -4.06 2.27
C LYS A 114 3.39 -3.46 2.16
N ASN A 115 3.42 -2.13 2.04
CA ASN A 115 4.67 -1.38 1.96
C ASN A 115 5.51 -1.53 3.23
N LYS A 116 4.90 -1.59 4.42
CA LYS A 116 5.58 -1.67 5.71
C LYS A 116 4.90 -2.67 6.66
N HIS A 117 5.69 -3.25 7.56
CA HIS A 117 5.20 -4.16 8.60
C HIS A 117 4.13 -3.57 9.54
N ASN A 118 4.12 -2.26 9.78
CA ASN A 118 3.23 -1.59 10.74
C ASN A 118 1.90 -1.10 10.14
N THR A 119 1.47 -1.64 9.00
CA THR A 119 0.31 -1.08 8.27
C THR A 119 -1.04 -1.71 8.65
N MET A 120 -1.07 -2.62 9.65
CA MET A 120 -2.31 -3.28 10.05
C MET A 120 -2.61 -3.14 11.54
N ASN A 121 -3.86 -2.80 11.83
CA ASN A 121 -4.51 -3.07 13.11
C ASN A 121 -5.19 -4.46 13.05
N SER A 122 -5.70 -4.96 14.18
CA SER A 122 -6.33 -6.29 14.27
C SER A 122 -7.47 -6.49 13.26
N SER A 123 -8.36 -5.51 13.08
CA SER A 123 -9.48 -5.64 12.14
C SER A 123 -9.06 -5.69 10.68
N SER A 124 -8.03 -4.94 10.29
CA SER A 124 -7.47 -5.01 8.94
C SER A 124 -6.74 -6.33 8.68
N ALA A 125 -6.09 -6.89 9.70
CA ALA A 125 -5.46 -8.21 9.65
C ALA A 125 -6.50 -9.31 9.44
N GLU A 126 -7.57 -9.29 10.24
CA GLU A 126 -8.67 -10.24 10.15
C GLU A 126 -9.34 -10.20 8.76
N SER A 127 -9.64 -8.99 8.27
CA SER A 127 -10.26 -8.80 6.96
C SER A 127 -9.38 -9.33 5.83
N LEU A 128 -8.07 -9.11 5.91
CA LEU A 128 -7.11 -9.61 4.94
C LEU A 128 -6.98 -11.14 5.01
N PHE A 129 -6.98 -11.71 6.22
CA PHE A 129 -6.91 -13.15 6.40
C PHE A 129 -8.12 -13.84 5.77
N GLN A 130 -9.33 -13.39 6.08
CA GLN A 130 -10.56 -13.93 5.50
C GLN A 130 -10.57 -13.83 3.96
N LYS A 131 -10.06 -12.72 3.44
CA LYS A 131 -9.92 -12.48 2.00
C LYS A 131 -8.97 -13.47 1.34
N LEU A 132 -7.77 -13.69 1.90
CA LEU A 132 -6.80 -14.66 1.37
C LEU A 132 -7.29 -16.11 1.55
N ALA A 133 -7.91 -16.43 2.69
CA ALA A 133 -8.51 -17.75 2.94
C ALA A 133 -9.57 -18.09 1.87
N ARG A 134 -10.40 -17.13 1.48
CA ARG A 134 -11.38 -17.33 0.39
C ARG A 134 -10.72 -17.66 -0.94
N TYR A 135 -9.56 -17.07 -1.27
CA TYR A 135 -8.82 -17.42 -2.48
C TYR A 135 -8.25 -18.83 -2.40
N ALA A 136 -7.62 -19.20 -1.29
CA ALA A 136 -7.12 -20.57 -1.07
C ALA A 136 -8.27 -21.60 -1.15
N ASP A 137 -9.46 -21.23 -0.66
CA ASP A 137 -10.64 -22.09 -0.72
C ASP A 137 -11.20 -22.24 -2.12
N THR A 138 -11.18 -21.18 -2.92
CA THR A 138 -11.68 -21.19 -4.30
C THR A 138 -10.70 -21.89 -5.24
N TYR A 139 -9.40 -21.62 -5.06
CA TYR A 139 -8.31 -22.12 -5.87
C TYR A 139 -7.45 -23.06 -5.03
N LYS A 140 -7.85 -24.35 -4.97
CA LYS A 140 -7.28 -25.33 -4.04
C LYS A 140 -5.78 -25.58 -4.18
N GLN A 141 -5.18 -25.23 -5.31
CA GLN A 141 -3.74 -25.32 -5.55
C GLN A 141 -2.99 -24.01 -5.33
N ALA A 142 -3.70 -22.94 -4.99
CA ALA A 142 -3.11 -21.62 -4.85
C ALA A 142 -2.41 -21.44 -3.50
N LYS A 143 -1.24 -20.81 -3.54
CA LYS A 143 -0.59 -20.28 -2.35
C LYS A 143 -0.96 -18.81 -2.19
N CYS A 144 -1.53 -18.47 -1.05
CA CYS A 144 -1.96 -17.11 -0.75
C CYS A 144 -0.97 -16.45 0.21
N TYR A 145 -0.49 -15.25 -0.15
CA TYR A 145 0.54 -14.55 0.59
C TYR A 145 0.06 -13.19 1.07
N TRP A 146 0.40 -12.89 2.32
CA TRP A 146 0.52 -11.52 2.77
C TRP A 146 2.01 -11.13 2.70
N VAL A 147 2.31 -10.15 1.84
CA VAL A 147 3.68 -9.74 1.54
C VAL A 147 4.00 -8.42 2.24
N GLN A 148 5.16 -8.35 2.89
CA GLN A 148 5.69 -7.12 3.48
C GLN A 148 6.98 -6.71 2.76
N ILE A 149 6.96 -5.58 2.06
CA ILE A 149 8.15 -5.07 1.35
C ILE A 149 9.20 -4.57 2.36
N LEU A 150 8.79 -3.77 3.34
CA LEU A 150 9.65 -3.28 4.43
C LEU A 150 9.33 -4.00 5.74
N ALA A 151 9.81 -5.24 5.82
CA ALA A 151 9.82 -6.07 7.02
C ALA A 151 10.99 -5.72 7.97
N LYS A 152 10.89 -6.09 9.25
CA LYS A 152 11.99 -5.94 10.22
C LYS A 152 13.16 -6.90 9.95
N GLY A 153 12.87 -8.03 9.30
CA GLY A 153 13.81 -9.04 8.87
C GLY A 153 13.18 -9.87 7.74
N SER A 154 13.97 -10.66 7.05
CA SER A 154 13.44 -11.60 6.05
C SER A 154 12.75 -12.76 6.76
N PHE A 155 11.57 -13.14 6.31
CA PHE A 155 10.81 -14.27 6.84
C PHE A 155 9.93 -14.89 5.74
N ASN A 156 9.52 -16.13 5.97
CA ASN A 156 8.52 -16.83 5.17
C ASN A 156 7.87 -17.87 6.09
N GLU A 157 6.73 -17.51 6.67
CA GLU A 157 6.08 -18.27 7.72
C GLU A 157 4.59 -18.40 7.42
N ASN A 158 3.98 -19.49 7.88
CA ASN A 158 2.53 -19.64 7.78
C ASN A 158 1.86 -18.58 8.65
N TRP A 159 0.99 -17.79 8.03
CA TRP A 159 0.27 -16.75 8.75
C TRP A 159 -0.92 -17.37 9.50
N MET A 160 -0.93 -17.21 10.82
CA MET A 160 -2.09 -17.56 11.65
C MET A 160 -2.94 -16.31 11.85
N GLY A 161 -4.19 -16.36 11.38
CA GLY A 161 -5.19 -15.31 11.57
C GLY A 161 -6.02 -15.55 12.82
N GLU A 162 -6.35 -14.49 13.54
CA GLU A 162 -7.33 -14.54 14.62
C GLU A 162 -8.66 -13.94 14.13
N ILE A 163 -9.74 -14.72 14.17
CA ILE A 163 -11.10 -14.28 13.83
C ILE A 163 -11.97 -14.50 15.06
N ASN A 164 -12.53 -13.43 15.63
CA ASN A 164 -13.39 -13.48 16.82
C ASN A 164 -12.80 -14.29 17.99
N GLY A 165 -11.50 -14.16 18.26
CA GLY A 165 -10.82 -14.87 19.37
C GLY A 165 -10.48 -16.33 19.09
N LYS A 166 -10.60 -16.79 17.83
CA LYS A 166 -10.20 -18.13 17.39
C LYS A 166 -9.07 -18.03 16.37
N GLU A 167 -8.08 -18.91 16.50
CA GLU A 167 -6.96 -19.00 15.58
C GLU A 167 -7.29 -19.88 14.37
N TYR A 168 -6.84 -19.44 13.20
CA TYR A 168 -6.99 -20.09 11.91
C TYR A 168 -5.64 -20.04 11.17
N SER A 169 -5.34 -21.03 10.34
CA SER A 169 -4.13 -21.09 9.50
C SER A 169 -4.47 -21.58 8.10
#